data_AF-A0A820BTP7-F1
#
_entry.id   AF-A0A820BTP7-F1
#
_cell.length_a   1.000
_cell.length_b   1.000
_cell.length_c   1.000
_cell.angle_alpha   90.00
_cell.angle_beta   90.00
_cell.angle_gamma   90.00
#
_symmetry.space_group_name_H-M   'P 1'
#
loop_
_entity.id
_entity.type
_entity.pdbx_description
1 polymer ?
#
loop_
_entity_poly.entity_id
_entity_poly.type
_entity_poly.pdbx_seq_one_letter_code
_entity_poly.pdbx_strand_id
1 'polypeptide(L)'
;ALCYGIYKGDLPEQTEKPRLVAFVDMGYTALQASVVALNKGKLKMIATAFDLSLGGRDFDRIIMDTMHNDFKKRYKIDSYSTVKSKLRLRAECEKAKKLMSSNVQPIPISLECFIDEKDVSGKISRADFEELAKPLFDRIRNILANLLKEASKLTYSKKKNSIGDIL
;
A
#
# COMPACT_ATOMS: atom_id res chain seq x y z
N ALA A 1 -5.46 13.74 -7.71
CA ALA A 1 -5.04 15.14 -7.55
C ALA A 1 -5.97 16.15 -8.24
N LEU A 2 -6.26 16.03 -9.54
CA LEU A 2 -7.14 16.95 -10.26
C LEU A 2 -8.56 17.03 -9.65
N CYS A 3 -9.20 15.88 -9.40
CA CYS A 3 -10.51 15.83 -8.74
C CYS A 3 -10.48 16.56 -7.38
N TYR A 4 -9.45 16.32 -6.56
CA TYR A 4 -9.28 17.03 -5.30
C TYR A 4 -9.17 18.55 -5.52
N GLY A 5 -8.41 19.00 -6.52
CA GLY A 5 -8.27 20.42 -6.85
C GLY A 5 -9.56 21.11 -7.31
N ILE A 6 -10.45 20.37 -8.00
CA ILE A 6 -11.72 20.90 -8.51
C ILE A 6 -12.78 20.96 -7.41
N TYR A 7 -12.93 19.89 -6.62
CA TYR A 7 -14.01 19.78 -5.64
C TYR A 7 -13.71 20.45 -4.30
N LYS A 8 -12.44 20.83 -4.05
CA LYS A 8 -12.04 21.47 -2.79
C LYS A 8 -12.24 22.97 -2.89
N GLY A 9 -13.31 23.48 -2.25
CA GLY A 9 -13.68 24.90 -2.29
C GLY A 9 -12.80 25.83 -1.45
N ASP A 10 -12.04 25.31 -0.49
CA ASP A 10 -11.22 26.07 0.47
C ASP A 10 -9.73 26.11 0.08
N LEU A 11 -9.41 26.09 -1.22
CA LEU A 11 -8.02 26.19 -1.68
C LEU A 11 -7.52 27.64 -1.62
N PRO A 12 -6.25 27.87 -1.24
CA PRO A 12 -5.65 29.20 -1.23
C PRO A 12 -5.76 29.87 -2.60
N GLU A 13 -5.95 31.18 -2.62
CA GLU A 13 -5.93 31.95 -3.87
C GLU A 13 -4.54 31.85 -4.53
N GLN A 14 -4.42 32.15 -5.82
CA GLN A 14 -3.16 31.96 -6.55
C GLN A 14 -2.00 32.86 -6.06
N THR A 15 -2.33 33.96 -5.39
CA THR A 15 -1.40 34.90 -4.76
C THR A 15 -0.90 34.42 -3.41
N GLU A 16 -1.57 33.43 -2.81
CA GLU A 16 -1.24 32.90 -1.49
C GLU A 16 -0.31 31.69 -1.57
N LYS A 17 0.30 31.36 -0.43
CA LYS A 17 1.14 30.17 -0.31
C LYS A 17 0.32 28.91 -0.65
N PRO A 18 0.79 28.06 -1.59
CA PRO A 18 0.06 26.88 -2.00
C PRO A 18 -0.09 25.89 -0.86
N ARG A 19 -1.22 25.17 -0.85
CA ARG A 19 -1.41 24.01 0.02
C ARG A 19 -0.67 22.82 -0.58
N LEU A 20 0.24 22.22 0.19
CA LEU A 20 0.91 20.99 -0.21
C LEU A 20 0.04 19.79 0.23
N VAL A 21 -0.29 18.93 -0.72
CA VAL A 21 -1.08 17.72 -0.49
C VAL A 21 -0.30 16.53 -1.03
N ALA A 22 -0.10 15.53 -0.18
CA ALA A 22 0.46 14.24 -0.58
C ALA A 22 -0.68 13.28 -0.98
N PHE A 23 -0.61 12.72 -2.18
CA PHE A 23 -1.48 11.65 -2.65
C PHE A 23 -0.69 10.36 -2.63
N VAL A 24 -1.22 9.32 -2.00
CA VAL A 24 -0.62 7.98 -1.95
C VAL A 24 -1.68 7.00 -2.43
N ASP A 25 -1.34 6.25 -3.47
CA ASP A 25 -2.16 5.22 -4.07
C ASP A 25 -1.39 3.90 -4.03
N MET A 26 -1.98 2.90 -3.38
CA MET A 26 -1.43 1.54 -3.35
C MET A 26 -2.46 0.58 -3.91
N GLY A 27 -2.23 0.19 -5.17
CA GLY A 27 -3.07 -0.76 -5.87
C GLY A 27 -2.67 -2.22 -5.59
N TYR A 28 -3.08 -3.11 -6.49
CA TYR A 28 -2.76 -4.53 -6.38
C TYR A 28 -1.27 -4.84 -6.62
N THR A 29 -0.62 -4.10 -7.53
CA THR A 29 0.75 -4.39 -7.99
C THR A 29 1.76 -3.30 -7.68
N ALA A 30 1.30 -2.07 -7.48
CA ALA A 30 2.16 -0.90 -7.44
C ALA A 30 1.73 0.10 -6.37
N LEU A 31 2.72 0.81 -5.85
CA LEU A 31 2.58 1.98 -4.99
C LEU A 31 3.00 3.21 -5.80
N GLN A 32 2.17 4.24 -5.80
CA GLN A 32 2.44 5.53 -6.43
C GLN A 32 2.14 6.63 -5.42
N ALA A 33 3.07 7.54 -5.23
CA ALA A 33 2.92 8.64 -4.30
C ALA A 33 3.38 9.95 -4.94
N SER A 34 2.67 11.04 -4.70
CA SER A 34 3.01 12.36 -5.25
C SER A 34 2.71 13.46 -4.27
N VAL A 35 3.52 14.52 -4.27
CA VAL A 35 3.26 15.77 -3.57
C VAL A 35 2.88 16.81 -4.58
N VAL A 36 1.76 17.49 -4.34
CA VAL A 36 1.19 18.47 -5.25
C VAL A 36 0.93 19.77 -4.48
N ALA A 37 1.36 20.88 -5.08
CA ALA A 37 1.02 22.22 -4.64
C ALA A 37 -0.28 22.67 -5.31
N LEU A 38 -1.26 23.05 -4.50
CA LEU A 38 -2.60 23.43 -4.94
C LEU A 38 -2.91 24.88 -4.53
N ASN A 39 -3.38 25.65 -5.51
CA ASN A 39 -4.12 26.90 -5.34
C ASN A 39 -5.43 26.78 -6.13
N LYS A 40 -6.34 27.73 -5.94
CA LYS A 40 -7.59 27.80 -6.70
C LYS A 40 -7.33 27.85 -8.21
N GLY A 41 -7.83 26.85 -8.93
CA GLY A 41 -7.66 26.72 -10.38
C GLY A 41 -6.24 26.39 -10.87
N LYS A 42 -5.28 26.14 -9.96
CA LYS A 42 -3.89 25.87 -10.33
C LYS A 42 -3.31 24.69 -9.55
N LEU A 43 -2.76 23.74 -10.29
CA LEU A 43 -2.10 22.56 -9.77
C LEU A 43 -0.66 22.52 -10.26
N LYS A 44 0.29 22.31 -9.34
CA LYS A 44 1.69 22.06 -9.67
C LYS A 44 2.17 20.78 -8.99
N MET A 45 2.63 19.83 -9.79
CA MET A 45 3.33 18.66 -9.29
C MET A 45 4.68 19.08 -8.69
N ILE A 46 4.97 18.62 -7.47
CA ILE A 46 6.21 18.93 -6.76
C ILE A 46 7.14 17.73 -6.82
N ALA A 47 6.70 16.55 -6.37
CA ALA A 47 7.52 15.35 -6.39
C ALA A 47 6.63 14.14 -6.63
N THR A 48 7.23 13.06 -7.15
CA THR A 48 6.57 11.78 -7.39
C THR A 48 7.54 10.67 -7.07
N ALA A 49 7.07 9.64 -6.38
CA ALA A 49 7.81 8.42 -6.10
C ALA A 49 6.89 7.23 -6.38
N PHE A 50 7.46 6.12 -6.84
CA PHE A 50 6.69 4.93 -7.17
C PHE A 50 7.50 3.67 -6.95
N ASP A 51 6.77 2.56 -6.82
CA ASP A 51 7.30 1.21 -6.83
C ASP A 51 6.33 0.29 -7.56
N LEU A 52 6.75 -0.18 -8.74
CA LEU A 52 5.91 -1.00 -9.63
C LEU A 52 5.79 -2.46 -9.19
N SER A 53 6.48 -2.84 -8.11
CA SER A 53 6.60 -4.21 -7.64
C SER A 53 6.13 -4.37 -6.19
N LEU A 54 5.40 -3.40 -5.67
CA LEU A 54 4.90 -3.35 -4.31
C LEU A 54 3.40 -3.02 -4.31
N GLY A 55 2.57 -3.99 -3.96
CA GLY A 55 1.12 -3.80 -3.93
C GLY A 55 0.39 -4.79 -3.01
N GLY A 56 -0.93 -4.77 -3.09
CA GLY A 56 -1.80 -5.67 -2.34
C GLY A 56 -1.46 -7.16 -2.49
N ARG A 57 -0.92 -7.57 -3.64
CA ARG A 57 -0.52 -8.95 -3.93
C ARG A 57 0.62 -9.45 -3.04
N ASP A 58 1.50 -8.56 -2.61
CA ASP A 58 2.68 -8.92 -1.85
C ASP A 58 2.28 -9.22 -0.40
N PHE A 59 1.28 -8.50 0.12
CA PHE A 59 0.61 -8.84 1.38
C PHE A 59 -0.18 -10.15 1.28
N ASP A 60 -0.91 -10.38 0.18
CA ASP A 60 -1.61 -11.66 -0.04
C ASP A 60 -0.62 -12.83 0.01
N ARG A 61 0.55 -12.67 -0.62
CA ARG A 61 1.60 -13.68 -0.63
C ARG A 61 2.11 -14.03 0.76
N ILE A 62 2.28 -13.04 1.65
CA ILE A 62 2.71 -13.30 3.04
C ILE A 62 1.72 -14.23 3.77
N ILE A 63 0.43 -13.95 3.63
CA ILE A 63 -0.62 -14.78 4.24
C ILE A 63 -0.64 -16.17 3.59
N MET A 64 -0.55 -16.24 2.26
CA MET A 64 -0.50 -17.50 1.53
C MET A 64 0.69 -18.36 1.95
N ASP A 65 1.90 -17.80 2.06
CA ASP A 65 3.11 -18.53 2.43
C ASP A 65 3.02 -19.01 3.90
N THR A 66 2.40 -18.22 4.77
CA THR A 66 2.13 -18.61 6.17
C THR A 66 1.18 -19.81 6.25
N MET A 67 0.04 -19.74 5.55
CA MET A 67 -0.95 -20.82 5.51
C MET A 67 -0.41 -22.06 4.80
N HIS A 68 0.34 -21.90 3.71
CA HIS A 68 0.99 -23.00 3.00
C HIS A 68 1.94 -23.77 3.92
N ASN A 69 2.81 -23.07 4.66
CA ASN A 69 3.76 -23.70 5.57
C ASN A 69 3.04 -24.41 6.72
N ASP A 70 1.98 -23.81 7.24
CA ASP A 70 1.15 -24.41 8.28
C ASP A 70 0.42 -25.67 7.78
N PHE A 71 -0.18 -25.62 6.59
CA PHE A 71 -0.88 -26.75 6.00
C PHE A 71 0.06 -27.91 5.64
N LYS A 72 1.27 -27.60 5.18
CA LYS A 72 2.32 -28.59 4.94
C LYS A 72 2.76 -29.29 6.24
N LYS A 73 2.80 -28.57 7.36
CA LYS A 73 3.16 -29.13 8.67
C LYS A 73 2.04 -29.99 9.27
N ARG A 74 0.82 -29.44 9.35
CA ARG A 74 -0.34 -30.04 10.04
C ARG A 74 -1.08 -31.08 9.22
N TYR A 75 -1.34 -30.79 7.94
CA TYR A 75 -2.15 -31.65 7.07
C TYR A 75 -1.32 -32.47 6.07
N LYS A 76 -0.01 -32.22 5.99
CA LYS A 76 0.91 -32.80 4.99
C LYS A 76 0.47 -32.52 3.55
N ILE A 77 -0.18 -31.37 3.33
CA ILE A 77 -0.69 -30.94 2.03
C ILE A 77 0.21 -29.85 1.45
N ASP A 78 0.57 -29.98 0.18
CA ASP A 78 1.23 -28.91 -0.57
C ASP A 78 0.19 -28.06 -1.31
N SER A 79 -0.16 -26.90 -0.73
CA SER A 79 -1.13 -25.95 -1.31
C SER A 79 -0.67 -25.28 -2.61
N TYR A 80 0.60 -25.44 -3.00
CA TYR A 80 1.17 -24.89 -4.24
C TYR A 80 1.37 -25.95 -5.33
N SER A 81 1.03 -27.21 -5.04
CA SER A 81 1.10 -28.33 -5.98
C SER A 81 0.35 -28.09 -7.29
N THR A 82 -0.82 -27.44 -7.25
CA THR A 82 -1.66 -27.19 -8.44
C THR A 82 -2.06 -25.73 -8.55
N VAL A 83 -2.25 -25.26 -9.78
CA VAL A 83 -2.74 -23.89 -10.02
C VAL A 83 -4.11 -23.66 -9.36
N LYS A 84 -5.00 -24.65 -9.42
CA LYS A 84 -6.34 -24.60 -8.81
C LYS A 84 -6.27 -24.42 -7.29
N SER A 85 -5.46 -25.23 -6.59
CA SER A 85 -5.31 -25.13 -5.13
C SER A 85 -4.70 -23.79 -4.71
N LYS A 86 -3.67 -23.33 -5.43
CA LYS A 86 -3.04 -22.03 -5.18
C LYS A 86 -4.01 -20.86 -5.37
N LEU A 87 -4.87 -20.90 -6.38
CA LEU A 87 -5.89 -19.88 -6.61
C LEU A 87 -6.97 -19.87 -5.53
N ARG A 88 -7.45 -21.05 -5.10
CA ARG A 88 -8.41 -21.17 -3.99
C ARG A 88 -7.82 -20.63 -2.68
N LEU A 89 -6.58 -20.99 -2.37
CA LEU A 89 -5.88 -20.45 -1.20
C LEU A 89 -5.73 -18.93 -1.28
N ARG A 90 -5.32 -18.40 -2.44
CA ARG A 90 -5.19 -16.95 -2.65
C ARG A 90 -6.51 -16.23 -2.39
N ALA A 91 -7.63 -16.75 -2.90
CA ALA A 91 -8.94 -16.12 -2.74
C ALA A 91 -9.33 -16.00 -1.26
N GLU A 92 -9.11 -17.05 -0.46
CA GLU A 92 -9.38 -17.00 0.98
C GLU A 92 -8.40 -16.10 1.74
N CYS A 93 -7.11 -16.10 1.36
CA CYS A 93 -6.13 -15.17 1.93
C CYS A 93 -6.46 -13.70 1.62
N GLU A 94 -6.91 -13.38 0.41
CA GLU A 94 -7.31 -12.02 0.03
C GLU A 94 -8.54 -11.56 0.80
N LYS A 95 -9.54 -12.45 0.98
CA LYS A 95 -10.70 -12.19 1.83
C LYS A 95 -10.27 -11.94 3.28
N ALA A 96 -9.39 -12.79 3.83
CA ALA A 96 -8.89 -12.63 5.18
C ALA A 96 -8.15 -11.31 5.37
N LYS A 97 -7.29 -10.91 4.41
CA LYS A 97 -6.63 -9.60 4.39
C LYS A 97 -7.63 -8.46 4.49
N LYS A 98 -8.69 -8.50 3.67
CA LYS A 98 -9.75 -7.47 3.67
C LYS A 98 -10.48 -7.39 5.02
N LEU A 99 -10.79 -8.54 5.62
CA LEU A 99 -11.45 -8.61 6.94
C LEU A 99 -10.56 -8.10 8.08
N MET A 100 -9.24 -8.35 8.02
CA MET A 100 -8.29 -7.83 9.02
C MET A 100 -8.20 -6.29 9.01
N SER A 101 -8.55 -5.62 7.90
CA SER A 101 -8.56 -4.16 7.85
C SER A 101 -9.64 -3.53 8.73
N SER A 102 -10.74 -4.24 9.01
CA SER A 102 -11.83 -3.74 9.86
C SER A 102 -11.92 -4.46 11.22
N ASN A 103 -11.34 -5.64 11.35
CA ASN A 103 -11.52 -6.50 12.53
C ASN A 103 -10.18 -6.73 13.26
N VAL A 104 -10.22 -6.67 14.59
CA VAL A 104 -9.06 -6.94 15.46
C VAL A 104 -8.94 -8.43 15.81
N GLN A 105 -10.06 -9.16 15.77
CA GLN A 105 -10.09 -10.58 16.11
C GLN A 105 -9.39 -11.44 15.04
N PRO A 106 -8.78 -12.58 15.42
CA PRO A 106 -8.18 -13.50 14.47
C PRO A 106 -9.18 -13.97 13.42
N ILE A 107 -8.78 -13.89 12.15
CA ILE A 107 -9.64 -14.25 11.02
C ILE A 107 -9.39 -15.71 10.64
N PRO A 108 -10.42 -16.56 10.61
CA PRO A 108 -10.29 -17.94 10.15
C PRO A 108 -10.10 -17.98 8.63
N ILE A 109 -9.27 -18.91 8.16
CA ILE A 109 -9.05 -19.23 6.75
C ILE A 109 -9.36 -20.72 6.60
N SER A 110 -10.50 -21.05 6.02
CA SER A 110 -10.96 -22.44 5.87
C SER A 110 -11.23 -22.76 4.42
N LEU A 111 -10.80 -23.94 3.99
CA LEU A 111 -10.98 -24.48 2.64
C LEU A 111 -11.51 -25.91 2.73
N GLU A 112 -12.75 -26.10 2.27
CA GLU A 112 -13.40 -27.41 2.20
C GLU A 112 -13.02 -28.16 0.93
N CYS A 113 -12.87 -29.49 1.02
CA CYS A 113 -12.47 -30.36 -0.08
C CYS A 113 -11.29 -29.78 -0.87
N PHE A 114 -10.21 -29.43 -0.18
CA PHE A 114 -9.14 -28.61 -0.76
C PHE A 114 -8.25 -29.39 -1.72
N ILE A 115 -7.49 -30.35 -1.19
CA ILE A 115 -6.63 -31.30 -1.92
C ILE A 115 -6.89 -32.68 -1.31
N ASP A 116 -7.05 -33.71 -2.15
CA ASP A 116 -7.36 -35.08 -1.74
C ASP A 116 -8.59 -35.18 -0.83
N GLU A 117 -9.61 -34.35 -1.10
CA GLU A 117 -10.85 -34.25 -0.32
C GLU A 117 -10.64 -33.88 1.16
N LYS A 118 -9.44 -33.39 1.52
CA LYS A 118 -9.15 -32.94 2.88
C LYS A 118 -9.57 -31.49 3.07
N ASP A 119 -10.22 -31.25 4.20
CA ASP A 119 -10.49 -29.92 4.69
C ASP A 119 -9.27 -29.37 5.42
N VAL A 120 -8.96 -28.10 5.18
CA VAL A 120 -7.89 -27.39 5.88
C VAL A 120 -8.44 -26.11 6.48
N SER A 121 -8.05 -25.83 7.73
CA SER A 121 -8.45 -24.60 8.41
C SER A 121 -7.29 -24.03 9.17
N GLY A 122 -7.10 -22.72 9.08
CA GLY A 122 -6.11 -21.93 9.79
C GLY A 122 -6.73 -20.66 10.33
N LYS A 123 -5.93 -19.87 11.05
CA LYS A 123 -6.32 -18.53 11.47
C LYS A 123 -5.12 -17.61 11.41
N ILE A 124 -5.34 -16.33 11.16
CA ILE A 124 -4.31 -15.31 11.20
C ILE A 124 -4.81 -14.13 12.03
N SER A 125 -3.98 -13.65 12.95
CA SER A 125 -4.27 -12.42 13.68
C SER A 125 -3.67 -11.24 12.93
N ARG A 126 -4.25 -10.05 13.15
CA ARG A 126 -3.71 -8.81 12.60
C ARG A 126 -2.28 -8.54 13.08
N ALA A 127 -1.98 -8.87 14.34
CA ALA A 127 -0.64 -8.68 14.91
C ALA A 127 0.41 -9.55 14.19
N ASP A 128 0.11 -10.85 14.00
CA ASP A 128 1.02 -11.76 13.28
C ASP A 128 1.23 -11.30 11.84
N PHE A 129 0.15 -10.87 11.17
CA PHE A 129 0.23 -10.33 9.81
C PHE A 129 1.11 -9.07 9.75
N GLU A 130 0.93 -8.12 10.67
CA GLU A 130 1.69 -6.87 10.68
C GLU A 130 3.19 -7.12 10.96
N GLU A 131 3.51 -8.08 11.81
CA GLU A 131 4.89 -8.50 12.07
C GLU A 131 5.53 -9.12 10.82
N LEU A 132 4.85 -10.06 10.17
CA LEU A 132 5.32 -10.70 8.94
C LEU A 132 5.44 -9.69 7.78
N ALA A 133 4.58 -8.67 7.74
CA ALA A 133 4.57 -7.64 6.71
C ALA A 133 5.51 -6.46 6.98
N LYS A 134 6.25 -6.47 8.09
CA LYS A 134 7.21 -5.42 8.45
C LYS A 134 8.17 -5.02 7.31
N PRO A 135 8.77 -5.95 6.53
CA PRO A 135 9.64 -5.57 5.41
C PRO A 135 8.92 -4.76 4.33
N LEU A 136 7.63 -5.06 4.07
CA LEU A 136 6.82 -4.29 3.12
C LEU A 136 6.51 -2.90 3.68
N PHE A 137 6.18 -2.79 4.96
CA PHE A 137 5.95 -1.49 5.60
C PHE A 137 7.20 -0.61 5.58
N ASP A 138 8.38 -1.17 5.84
CA ASP A 138 9.64 -0.43 5.78
C ASP A 138 9.93 0.07 4.36
N ARG A 139 9.64 -0.75 3.35
CA ARG A 139 9.74 -0.34 1.94
C ARG A 139 8.80 0.82 1.61
N ILE A 140 7.54 0.77 2.07
CA ILE A 140 6.56 1.87 1.93
C ILE A 140 7.11 3.14 2.60
N ARG A 141 7.59 3.05 3.85
CA ARG A 141 8.16 4.19 4.57
C ARG A 141 9.32 4.83 3.82
N ASN A 142 10.22 4.03 3.26
CA ASN A 142 11.37 4.53 2.50
C ASN A 142 10.93 5.31 1.24
N ILE A 143 9.93 4.81 0.51
CA ILE A 143 9.40 5.50 -0.67
C ILE A 143 8.79 6.85 -0.28
N LEU A 144 7.99 6.89 0.79
CA LEU A 144 7.39 8.12 1.29
C LEU A 144 8.43 9.11 1.85
N ALA A 145 9.45 8.62 2.54
CA ALA A 145 10.55 9.45 3.04
C ALA A 145 11.34 10.09 1.88
N ASN A 146 11.63 9.33 0.82
CA ASN A 146 12.27 9.83 -0.38
C ASN A 146 11.40 10.90 -1.09
N LEU A 147 10.10 10.65 -1.21
CA LEU A 147 9.14 11.62 -1.76
C LEU A 147 9.17 12.95 -1.00
N LEU A 148 9.13 12.91 0.34
CA LEU A 148 9.17 14.11 1.17
C LEU A 148 10.52 14.83 1.04
N LYS A 149 11.62 14.09 0.96
CA LYS A 149 12.96 14.66 0.75
C LYS A 149 13.03 15.40 -0.57
N GLU A 150 12.53 14.82 -1.66
CA GLU A 150 12.48 15.47 -2.98
C GLU A 150 11.58 16.71 -2.99
N ALA A 151 10.40 16.62 -2.35
CA ALA A 151 9.50 17.76 -2.25
C ALA A 151 10.09 18.94 -1.48
N SER A 152 10.90 18.66 -0.45
CA SER A 152 11.58 19.70 0.33
C SER A 152 12.60 20.48 -0.51
N LYS A 153 13.41 19.79 -1.34
CA LYS A 153 14.45 20.43 -2.18
C LYS A 153 13.88 21.47 -3.13
N LEU A 154 12.74 21.16 -3.76
CA LEU A 154 12.05 22.05 -4.71
C LEU A 154 11.40 23.25 -4.03
N THR A 155 11.07 23.14 -2.75
CA THR A 155 10.59 24.26 -1.94
C THR A 155 11.74 25.22 -1.56
N TYR A 156 12.94 24.69 -1.27
CA TYR A 156 14.13 25.49 -0.94
C TYR A 156 14.74 26.21 -2.16
N SER A 157 14.76 25.59 -3.34
CA SER A 157 15.30 26.23 -4.55
C SER A 157 14.54 27.51 -4.94
N LYS A 158 13.21 27.53 -4.75
CA LYS A 158 12.39 28.75 -4.94
C LYS A 158 12.69 29.87 -3.95
N LYS A 159 13.13 29.54 -2.72
CA LYS A 159 13.46 30.56 -1.70
C LYS A 159 14.79 31.28 -2.00
N LYS A 160 15.73 30.61 -2.68
CA LYS A 160 16.97 31.25 -3.14
C LYS A 160 16.75 32.14 -4.37
N ASN A 161 15.90 31.72 -5.30
CA ASN A 161 15.60 32.52 -6.51
C ASN A 161 14.67 33.72 -6.26
N SER A 162 14.17 33.93 -5.04
CA SER A 162 13.41 35.14 -4.67
C SER A 162 14.21 36.12 -3.81
N ILE A 163 15.44 35.77 -3.41
CA ILE A 163 16.34 36.61 -2.59
C ILE A 163 17.59 37.04 -3.39
N GLY A 164 17.79 36.47 -4.60
CA GLY A 164 18.96 36.73 -5.44
C GLY A 164 18.89 37.92 -6.41
N ASP A 165 17.76 38.62 -6.52
CA ASP A 165 17.57 39.72 -7.50
C ASP A 165 17.52 41.13 -6.86
N ILE A 166 18.05 41.31 -5.63
CA ILE A 166 18.14 42.65 -4.99
C ILE A 166 19.56 42.94 -4.46
N LEU A 167 20.61 42.53 -5.16
CA LEU A 167 21.94 43.12 -5.03
C LEU A 167 22.60 43.28 -6.40
#